data_AF-A0A842JBL9-F1
#
_entry.id   AF-A0A842JBL9-F1
#
_cell.length_a   1.000
_cell.length_b   1.000
_cell.length_c   1.000
_cell.angle_alpha   90.00
_cell.angle_beta   90.00
_cell.angle_gamma   90.00
#
_symmetry.space_group_name_H-M   'P 1'
#
loop_
_entity.id
_entity.type
_entity.pdbx_description
1 polymer ?
#
loop_
_entity_poly.entity_id
_entity_poly.type
_entity_poly.pdbx_seq_one_letter_code
_entity_poly.pdbx_strand_id
1 'polypeptide(L)'
;MDNLWADAIKIILGALLTIGAQCVHVWITNKKDKNKLRRQKLEEAFIIIGDILGGLHYKASLLINPNLSIESPKIDTSKLHLLISFYAPELQEDYKDFMITYQEFIPLTTTRLRTSDNDDKNMKEIIEELTKIISLLGLKGNKIKEKLTAIAKEL
;
A
#
# COMPACT_ATOMS: atom_id res chain seq x y z
N MET A 1 -54.35 -41.77 -4.75
CA MET A 1 -53.03 -41.84 -5.42
C MET A 1 -52.26 -40.53 -5.23
N ASP A 2 -52.62 -39.78 -4.19
CA ASP A 2 -52.42 -38.32 -4.13
C ASP A 2 -51.29 -37.91 -3.16
N ASN A 3 -50.94 -38.79 -2.22
CA ASN A 3 -49.84 -38.56 -1.26
C ASN A 3 -48.45 -38.73 -1.89
N LEU A 4 -48.30 -39.57 -2.91
CA LEU A 4 -46.99 -39.90 -3.50
C LEU A 4 -46.41 -38.72 -4.30
N TRP A 5 -47.29 -37.95 -4.97
CA TRP A 5 -46.91 -36.71 -5.66
C TRP A 5 -46.56 -35.58 -4.68
N ALA A 6 -47.32 -35.44 -3.59
CA ALA A 6 -47.05 -34.43 -2.57
C ALA A 6 -45.72 -34.67 -1.84
N ASP A 7 -45.40 -35.93 -1.54
CA ASP A 7 -44.12 -36.31 -0.93
C ASP A 7 -42.94 -36.14 -1.90
N ALA A 8 -43.10 -36.49 -3.18
CA ALA A 8 -42.08 -36.26 -4.20
C ALA A 8 -41.75 -34.77 -4.36
N ILE A 9 -42.76 -33.89 -4.38
CA ILE A 9 -42.58 -32.43 -4.46
C ILE A 9 -41.86 -31.90 -3.23
N LYS A 10 -42.19 -32.38 -2.02
CA LYS A 10 -41.50 -31.98 -0.78
C LYS A 10 -40.02 -32.37 -0.80
N ILE A 11 -39.68 -33.55 -1.28
CA ILE A 11 -38.29 -34.02 -1.40
C ILE A 11 -37.52 -33.14 -2.37
N ILE A 12 -38.09 -32.84 -3.54
CA ILE A 12 -37.46 -31.99 -4.56
C ILE A 12 -37.27 -30.56 -4.01
N LEU A 13 -38.28 -30.00 -3.35
CA LEU A 13 -38.21 -28.66 -2.77
C LEU A 13 -37.17 -28.58 -1.64
N GLY A 14 -37.11 -29.60 -0.77
CA GLY A 14 -36.11 -29.70 0.29
C GLY A 14 -34.69 -29.81 -0.24
N ALA A 15 -34.48 -30.61 -1.30
CA ALA A 15 -33.18 -30.73 -1.96
C ALA A 15 -32.76 -29.40 -2.62
N LEU A 16 -33.67 -28.72 -3.31
CA LEU A 16 -33.41 -27.44 -3.96
C LEU A 16 -33.03 -26.35 -2.95
N LEU A 17 -33.74 -26.27 -1.82
CA LEU A 17 -33.43 -25.32 -0.73
C LEU A 17 -32.07 -25.60 -0.09
N THR A 18 -31.72 -26.88 0.08
CA THR A 18 -30.42 -27.27 0.66
C THR A 18 -29.27 -26.86 -0.26
N ILE A 19 -29.40 -27.06 -1.57
CA ILE A 19 -28.40 -26.63 -2.56
C ILE A 19 -28.31 -25.10 -2.60
N GLY A 20 -29.45 -24.40 -2.59
CA GLY A 20 -29.48 -22.94 -2.53
C GLY A 20 -28.77 -22.38 -1.30
N ALA A 21 -29.02 -22.95 -0.12
CA ALA A 21 -28.34 -22.58 1.12
C ALA A 21 -26.83 -22.84 1.07
N GLN A 22 -26.41 -23.97 0.50
CA GLN A 22 -24.98 -24.27 0.29
C GLN A 22 -24.32 -23.29 -0.67
N CYS A 23 -24.97 -22.93 -1.79
CA CYS A 23 -24.48 -21.93 -2.73
C CYS A 23 -24.30 -20.55 -2.08
N VAL A 24 -25.29 -20.09 -1.32
CA VAL A 24 -25.22 -18.82 -0.58
C VAL A 24 -24.12 -18.87 0.47
N HIS A 25 -24.01 -19.96 1.23
CA HIS A 25 -22.97 -20.14 2.23
C HIS A 25 -21.57 -20.07 1.61
N VAL A 26 -21.33 -20.83 0.53
CA VAL A 26 -20.05 -20.83 -0.21
C VAL A 26 -19.74 -19.43 -0.75
N TRP A 27 -20.72 -18.73 -1.31
CA TRP A 27 -20.55 -17.37 -1.80
C TRP A 27 -20.16 -16.39 -0.70
N ILE A 28 -20.83 -16.44 0.46
CA ILE A 28 -20.52 -15.60 1.63
C ILE A 28 -19.11 -15.91 2.16
N THR A 29 -18.76 -17.19 2.33
CA THR A 29 -17.43 -17.58 2.82
C THR A 29 -16.33 -17.15 1.86
N ASN A 30 -16.52 -17.34 0.55
CA ASN A 30 -15.54 -16.95 -0.47
C ASN A 30 -15.37 -15.43 -0.53
N LYS A 31 -16.45 -14.65 -0.37
CA LYS A 31 -16.38 -13.19 -0.24
C LYS A 31 -15.58 -12.76 1.00
N LYS A 32 -15.83 -13.40 2.15
CA LYS A 32 -15.10 -13.13 3.39
C LYS A 32 -13.60 -13.42 3.26
N ASP A 33 -13.23 -14.54 2.64
CA ASP A 33 -11.82 -14.91 2.44
C ASP A 33 -11.11 -13.95 1.47
N LYS A 34 -11.78 -13.54 0.39
CA LYS A 34 -11.26 -12.51 -0.53
C LYS A 34 -11.04 -11.18 0.17
N ASN A 35 -11.99 -10.74 1.00
CA ASN A 35 -11.85 -9.48 1.76
C ASN A 35 -10.71 -9.57 2.78
N LYS A 36 -10.55 -10.71 3.46
CA LYS A 36 -9.44 -10.96 4.39
C LYS A 36 -8.09 -10.90 3.66
N LEU A 37 -7.97 -11.56 2.51
CA LEU A 37 -6.75 -11.51 1.69
C LEU A 37 -6.45 -10.08 1.22
N ARG A 38 -7.46 -9.38 0.68
CA ARG A 38 -7.31 -7.99 0.23
C ARG A 38 -6.83 -7.11 1.38
N ARG A 39 -7.43 -7.22 2.57
CA ARG A 39 -7.02 -6.47 3.76
C ARG A 39 -5.57 -6.71 4.16
N GLN A 40 -5.10 -7.97 4.16
CA GLN A 40 -3.69 -8.27 4.42
C GLN A 40 -2.76 -7.62 3.39
N LYS A 41 -3.14 -7.61 2.11
CA LYS A 41 -2.34 -7.00 1.04
C LYS A 41 -2.32 -5.46 1.13
N LEU A 42 -3.41 -4.84 1.58
CA LEU A 42 -3.45 -3.41 1.88
C LEU A 42 -2.56 -3.06 3.07
N GLU A 43 -2.51 -3.89 4.10
CA GLU A 43 -1.62 -3.72 5.26
C GLU A 43 -0.14 -3.85 4.86
N GLU A 44 0.20 -4.82 4.01
CA GLU A 44 1.54 -4.92 3.42
C GLU A 44 1.92 -3.65 2.65
N ALA A 45 1.01 -3.09 1.84
CA ALA A 45 1.26 -1.84 1.11
C ALA A 45 1.45 -0.65 2.06
N PHE A 46 0.64 -0.59 3.12
CA PHE A 46 0.73 0.45 4.15
C PHE A 46 2.09 0.43 4.86
N ILE A 47 2.59 -0.76 5.20
CA ILE A 47 3.91 -0.96 5.83
C ILE A 47 5.01 -0.48 4.88
N ILE A 48 5.00 -0.89 3.60
CA ILE A 48 6.05 -0.50 2.65
C ILE A 48 6.08 1.03 2.44
N ILE A 49 4.92 1.70 2.38
CA ILE A 49 4.88 3.17 2.33
C ILE A 49 5.46 3.78 3.62
N GLY A 50 5.17 3.18 4.77
CA GLY A 50 5.80 3.54 6.04
C GLY A 50 7.32 3.41 6.00
N ASP A 51 7.84 2.31 5.45
CA ASP A 51 9.28 2.07 5.30
C ASP A 51 9.93 3.07 4.36
N ILE A 52 9.25 3.47 3.27
CA ILE A 52 9.71 4.54 2.38
C ILE A 52 9.85 5.84 3.17
N LEU A 53 8.81 6.25 3.90
CA LEU A 53 8.82 7.47 4.70
C LEU A 53 9.88 7.42 5.82
N GLY A 54 10.04 6.29 6.49
CA GLY A 54 11.12 6.07 7.47
C GLY A 54 12.51 6.14 6.85
N GLY A 55 12.66 5.60 5.63
CA GLY A 55 13.88 5.69 4.83
C GLY A 55 14.26 7.12 4.44
N LEU A 56 13.29 8.02 4.27
CA LEU A 56 13.54 9.45 4.07
C LEU A 56 14.21 10.07 5.30
N HIS A 57 13.71 9.75 6.49
CA HIS A 57 14.30 10.23 7.74
C HIS A 57 15.71 9.68 7.98
N TYR A 58 15.96 8.42 7.61
CA TYR A 58 17.30 7.82 7.63
C TYR A 58 18.27 8.58 6.70
N LYS A 59 17.88 8.79 5.44
CA LYS A 59 18.70 9.53 4.47
C LYS A 59 18.91 10.98 4.90
N ALA A 60 17.90 11.64 5.47
CA ALA A 60 18.05 12.98 6.04
C ALA A 60 19.02 13.01 7.22
N SER A 61 19.02 11.97 8.06
CA SER A 61 19.94 11.86 9.20
C SER A 61 21.39 11.62 8.75
N LEU A 62 21.61 10.84 7.68
CA LEU A 62 22.93 10.71 7.05
C LEU A 62 23.48 12.03 6.49
N LEU A 63 22.60 12.96 6.08
CA LEU A 63 23.02 14.29 5.63
C LEU A 63 23.51 15.18 6.79
N ILE A 64 23.09 14.90 8.02
CA ILE A 64 23.52 15.63 9.23
C ILE A 64 24.75 14.96 9.84
N ASN A 65 24.76 13.62 9.87
CA ASN A 65 25.86 12.84 10.39
C ASN A 65 26.17 11.67 9.44
N PRO A 66 27.18 11.82 8.55
CA PRO A 66 27.51 10.80 7.56
C PRO A 66 28.13 9.52 8.16
N ASN A 67 28.58 9.56 9.42
CA ASN A 67 29.15 8.40 10.13
C ASN A 67 28.09 7.54 10.84
N LEU A 68 26.79 7.78 10.60
CA LEU A 68 25.71 6.96 11.16
C LEU A 68 25.71 5.55 10.57
N SER A 69 26.18 4.59 11.35
CA SER A 69 26.10 3.14 11.12
C SER A 69 24.67 2.63 11.42
N ILE A 70 23.68 3.03 10.62
CA ILE A 70 22.33 2.47 10.69
C ILE A 70 22.07 1.70 9.40
N GLU A 71 21.51 0.49 9.52
CA GLU A 71 21.16 -0.37 8.40
C GLU A 71 20.12 0.32 7.50
N SER A 72 20.40 0.43 6.21
CA SER A 72 19.49 1.08 5.27
C SER A 72 18.22 0.25 5.12
N PRO A 73 17.01 0.84 5.26
CA PRO A 73 15.77 0.11 5.04
C PRO A 73 15.73 -0.48 3.63
N LYS A 74 15.45 -1.78 3.52
CA LYS A 74 15.33 -2.48 2.24
C LYS A 74 13.94 -2.19 1.66
N ILE A 75 13.85 -1.14 0.84
CA ILE A 75 12.59 -0.70 0.26
C ILE A 75 12.26 -1.56 -0.98
N ASP A 76 11.15 -2.30 -0.93
CA ASP A 76 10.65 -3.11 -2.05
C ASP A 76 9.58 -2.35 -2.84
N THR A 77 10.03 -1.41 -3.69
CA THR A 77 9.14 -0.61 -4.55
C THR A 77 8.43 -1.45 -5.60
N SER A 78 9.03 -2.54 -6.08
CA SER A 78 8.42 -3.47 -7.03
C SER A 78 7.23 -4.19 -6.41
N LYS A 79 7.35 -4.64 -5.16
CA LYS A 79 6.23 -5.24 -4.43
C LYS A 79 5.14 -4.22 -4.16
N LEU A 80 5.48 -2.98 -3.78
CA LEU A 80 4.48 -1.92 -3.59
C LEU A 80 3.67 -1.66 -4.87
N HIS A 81 4.34 -1.59 -6.03
CA HIS A 81 3.67 -1.42 -7.31
C HIS A 81 2.64 -2.52 -7.59
N LEU A 82 3.01 -3.78 -7.34
CA LEU A 82 2.13 -4.94 -7.52
C LEU A 82 0.94 -4.88 -6.56
N LEU A 83 1.19 -4.59 -5.28
CA LEU A 83 0.14 -4.52 -4.27
C LEU A 83 -0.91 -3.45 -4.60
N ILE A 84 -0.47 -2.25 -4.98
CA ILE A 84 -1.38 -1.17 -5.39
C ILE A 84 -2.16 -1.59 -6.65
N SER A 85 -1.48 -2.09 -7.68
CA SER A 85 -2.13 -2.41 -8.97
C SER A 85 -3.19 -3.51 -8.86
N PHE A 86 -2.96 -4.53 -8.02
CA PHE A 86 -3.89 -5.66 -7.89
C PHE A 86 -4.93 -5.50 -6.79
N TYR A 87 -4.60 -4.84 -5.68
CA TYR A 87 -5.46 -4.83 -4.49
C TYR A 87 -6.00 -3.45 -4.12
N ALA A 88 -5.43 -2.39 -4.69
CA ALA A 88 -5.88 -1.01 -4.50
C ALA A 88 -5.79 -0.17 -5.80
N PRO A 89 -6.37 -0.62 -6.92
CA PRO A 89 -6.29 0.14 -8.18
C PRO A 89 -6.88 1.54 -8.07
N GLU A 90 -7.79 1.77 -7.11
CA GLU A 90 -8.36 3.09 -6.80
C GLU A 90 -7.29 4.10 -6.33
N LEU A 91 -6.13 3.62 -5.87
CA LEU A 91 -5.00 4.43 -5.41
C LEU A 91 -3.91 4.63 -6.45
N GLN A 92 -4.10 4.14 -7.68
CA GLN A 92 -3.03 4.12 -8.68
C GLN A 92 -2.55 5.53 -9.07
N GLU A 93 -3.44 6.53 -9.11
CA GLU A 93 -3.09 7.91 -9.41
C GLU A 93 -2.24 8.53 -8.30
N ASP A 94 -2.71 8.47 -7.05
CA ASP A 94 -1.96 8.97 -5.89
C ASP A 94 -0.60 8.25 -5.75
N TYR A 95 -0.57 6.94 -5.99
CA TYR A 95 0.66 6.15 -5.98
C TYR A 95 1.66 6.62 -7.04
N LYS A 96 1.21 6.86 -8.28
CA LYS A 96 2.10 7.35 -9.35
C LYS A 96 2.68 8.71 -8.98
N ASP A 97 1.85 9.62 -8.49
CA ASP A 97 2.27 10.95 -8.06
C ASP A 97 3.27 10.91 -6.89
N PHE A 98 3.06 10.00 -5.93
CA PHE A 98 4.02 9.72 -4.86
C PHE A 98 5.35 9.16 -5.40
N MET A 99 5.30 8.19 -6.32
CA MET A 99 6.51 7.57 -6.86
C MET A 99 7.35 8.52 -7.73
N ILE A 100 6.73 9.43 -8.48
CA ILE A 100 7.44 10.49 -9.23
C ILE A 100 8.25 11.33 -8.24
N THR A 101 7.59 11.80 -7.18
CA THR A 101 8.24 12.60 -6.13
C THR A 101 9.38 11.81 -5.47
N TYR A 102 9.19 10.50 -5.25
CA TYR A 102 10.21 9.63 -4.64
C TYR A 102 11.41 9.42 -5.58
N GLN A 103 11.18 9.36 -6.89
CA GLN A 103 12.25 9.29 -7.88
C GLN A 103 13.07 10.59 -7.96
N GLU A 104 12.44 11.75 -7.81
CA GLU A 104 13.12 13.06 -7.75
C GLU A 104 13.99 13.22 -6.50
N PHE A 105 13.63 12.56 -5.40
CA PHE A 105 14.42 12.56 -4.16
C PHE A 105 15.77 11.82 -4.26
N ILE A 106 15.84 10.74 -5.03
CA ILE A 106 17.04 9.89 -5.16
C ILE A 106 18.27 10.67 -5.69
N PRO A 107 18.19 11.42 -6.81
CA PRO A 107 19.35 12.16 -7.31
C PRO A 107 19.74 13.30 -6.36
N LEU A 108 18.80 14.01 -5.73
CA LEU A 108 19.12 15.10 -4.80
C LEU A 108 19.91 14.61 -3.57
N THR A 109 19.53 13.46 -3.01
CA THR A 109 20.30 12.85 -1.90
C THR A 109 21.68 12.40 -2.36
N THR A 110 21.79 11.87 -3.58
CA THR A 110 23.08 11.44 -4.15
C THR A 110 24.01 12.61 -4.43
N THR A 111 23.49 13.70 -5.01
CA THR A 111 24.25 14.93 -5.27
C THR A 111 24.80 15.49 -3.97
N ARG A 112 23.96 15.57 -2.93
CA ARG A 112 24.39 16.10 -1.64
C ARG A 112 25.47 15.27 -0.95
N LEU A 113 25.40 13.94 -1.03
CA LEU A 113 26.43 13.06 -0.48
C LEU A 113 27.77 13.16 -1.24
N ARG A 114 27.77 13.67 -2.48
CA ARG A 114 28.96 13.80 -3.34
C ARG A 114 29.62 15.17 -3.29
N THR A 115 28.88 16.24 -3.01
CA THR A 115 29.43 17.59 -2.87
C THR A 115 30.19 17.74 -1.56
N SER A 116 31.49 18.07 -1.63
CA SER A 116 32.27 18.46 -0.44
C SER A 116 31.83 19.85 0.06
N ASP A 117 31.90 20.09 1.37
CA ASP A 117 31.46 21.30 2.09
C ASP A 117 31.94 22.68 1.56
N ASN A 118 32.78 22.73 0.51
CA ASN A 118 33.39 23.95 0.00
C ASN A 118 32.49 24.85 -0.88
N ASP A 119 31.24 24.46 -1.20
CA ASP A 119 30.35 25.21 -2.09
C ASP A 119 29.02 25.59 -1.41
N ASP A 120 29.13 26.42 -0.37
CA ASP A 120 28.10 26.76 0.62
C ASP A 120 26.75 27.24 0.02
N LYS A 121 26.80 27.99 -1.09
CA LYS A 121 25.60 28.53 -1.77
C LYS A 121 24.81 27.42 -2.47
N ASN A 122 25.51 26.49 -3.13
CA ASN A 122 24.94 25.33 -3.80
C ASN A 122 24.37 24.34 -2.77
N MET A 123 25.08 24.19 -1.64
CA MET A 123 24.68 23.31 -0.53
C MET A 123 23.35 23.76 0.09
N LYS A 124 23.15 25.07 0.29
CA LYS A 124 21.90 25.64 0.83
C LYS A 124 20.70 25.39 -0.08
N GLU A 125 20.87 25.57 -1.38
CA GLU A 125 19.79 25.33 -2.37
C GLU A 125 19.38 23.86 -2.39
N ILE A 126 20.35 22.94 -2.37
CA ILE A 126 20.10 21.49 -2.28
C ILE A 126 19.41 21.11 -0.96
N ILE A 127 19.77 21.74 0.18
CA ILE A 127 19.09 21.56 1.47
C ILE A 127 17.61 21.94 1.37
N GLU A 128 17.33 23.11 0.80
CA GLU A 128 15.97 23.64 0.69
C GLU A 128 15.09 22.77 -0.23
N GLU A 129 15.63 22.33 -1.36
CA GLU A 129 14.94 21.40 -2.27
C GLU A 129 14.66 20.05 -1.60
N LEU A 130 15.66 19.47 -0.92
CA LEU A 130 15.47 18.21 -0.18
C LEU A 130 14.39 18.34 0.89
N THR A 131 14.36 19.46 1.62
CA THR A 131 13.35 19.71 2.65
C THR A 131 11.94 19.78 2.05
N LYS A 132 11.79 20.46 0.90
CA LYS A 132 10.53 20.53 0.15
C LYS A 132 10.08 19.15 -0.32
N ILE A 133 10.98 18.38 -0.94
CA ILE A 133 10.66 17.04 -1.45
C ILE A 133 10.31 16.07 -0.31
N ILE A 134 11.05 16.08 0.80
CA ILE A 134 10.73 15.24 1.98
C ILE A 134 9.34 15.59 2.52
N SER A 135 9.02 16.88 2.64
CA SER A 135 7.71 17.33 3.11
C SER A 135 6.60 16.89 2.16
N LEU A 136 6.82 17.02 0.84
CA LEU A 136 5.87 16.59 -0.19
C LEU A 136 5.64 15.07 -0.15
N LEU A 137 6.71 14.29 0.02
CA LEU A 137 6.64 12.84 0.17
C LEU A 137 5.88 12.44 1.42
N GLY A 138 6.13 13.11 2.55
CA GLY A 138 5.38 12.90 3.79
C GLY A 138 3.88 13.11 3.58
N LEU A 139 3.50 14.21 2.93
CA LEU A 139 2.11 14.54 2.64
C LEU A 139 1.46 13.51 1.70
N LYS A 140 2.10 13.20 0.57
CA LYS A 140 1.58 12.25 -0.42
C LYS A 140 1.51 10.82 0.13
N GLY A 141 2.54 10.38 0.85
CA GLY A 141 2.59 9.06 1.48
C GLY A 141 1.51 8.91 2.56
N ASN A 142 1.31 9.92 3.40
CA ASN A 142 0.24 9.90 4.41
C ASN A 142 -1.16 9.87 3.78
N LYS A 143 -1.39 10.62 2.70
CA LYS A 143 -2.64 10.57 1.93
C LYS A 143 -2.95 9.15 1.44
N ILE A 144 -1.95 8.44 0.89
CA ILE A 144 -2.15 7.05 0.45
C ILE A 144 -2.46 6.14 1.64
N LYS A 145 -1.74 6.29 2.77
CA LYS A 145 -1.96 5.50 3.99
C LYS A 145 -3.37 5.69 4.56
N GLU A 146 -3.89 6.91 4.57
CA GLU A 146 -5.25 7.21 5.00
C GLU A 146 -6.29 6.52 4.11
N LYS A 147 -6.12 6.61 2.79
CA LYS A 147 -7.02 5.95 1.83
C LYS A 147 -6.93 4.42 1.89
N LEU A 148 -5.74 3.84 2.06
CA LEU A 148 -5.58 2.39 2.31
C LEU A 148 -6.36 1.96 3.55
N THR A 149 -6.31 2.76 4.62
CA THR A 149 -7.05 2.52 5.86
C THR A 149 -8.56 2.61 5.64
N ALA A 150 -9.03 3.57 4.84
CA ALA A 150 -10.44 3.70 4.49
C ALA A 150 -10.95 2.48 3.72
N ILE A 151 -10.24 2.05 2.68
CA ILE A 151 -10.57 0.84 1.90
C ILE A 151 -10.60 -0.39 2.81
N ALA A 152 -9.63 -0.52 3.71
CA ALA A 152 -9.56 -1.65 4.65
C ALA A 152 -10.71 -1.69 5.66
N LYS A 153 -11.31 -0.54 6.01
CA LYS A 153 -12.48 -0.46 6.91
C LYS A 153 -13.78 -0.86 6.21
N GLU A 154 -13.85 -0.74 4.89
CA GLU A 154 -15.04 -1.06 4.09
C GLU A 154 -15.09 -2.54 3.66
N LEU A 155 -14.03 -3.32 3.91
CA LEU A 155 -13.89 -4.76 3.58
C LEU A 155 -14.31 -5.69 4.71
#